data_AF-A0A926Z1F0-F1
#
_entry.id   AF-A0A926Z1F0-F1
#
_cell.length_a   1.000
_cell.length_b   1.000
_cell.length_c   1.000
_cell.angle_alpha   90.00
_cell.angle_beta   90.00
_cell.angle_gamma   90.00
#
_symmetry.space_group_name_H-M   'P 1'
#
loop_
_entity.id
_entity.type
_entity.pdbx_description
1 polymer ?
#
loop_
_entity_poly.entity_id
_entity_poly.type
_entity_poly.pdbx_seq_one_letter_code
_entity_poly.pdbx_strand_id
1 'polypeptide(L)'
;MIDAHFKALTTFQPRNFQREVITKLLHRQDILLRAPTGSGKTETAIAPVNSLLSFAYALLQCQVMAAVNVAGLDPYIGYLHEVHHGQPAMVLDLMEEFRALIADSLVLSILNKQEIKPNDFNESLGAYRLKDNAKKTFLEVFNKKMNDEFKHPVFDYRCTYRRAIELQARLLSRHLQEGVPYKPLILR
;
A
#
# COMPACT_ATOMS: atom_id res chain seq x y z
N MET A 1 11.35 16.52 11.17
CA MET A 1 10.74 15.68 12.24
C MET A 1 10.64 14.21 11.83
N ILE A 2 10.19 13.89 10.61
CA ILE A 2 10.16 12.51 10.08
C ILE A 2 11.56 11.87 10.10
N ASP A 3 12.62 12.61 9.78
CA ASP A 3 14.00 12.10 9.80
C ASP A 3 14.48 11.66 11.19
N ALA A 4 14.05 12.35 12.25
CA ALA A 4 14.43 11.99 13.62
C ALA A 4 13.73 10.70 14.07
N HIS A 5 12.44 10.54 13.72
CA HIS A 5 11.70 9.31 13.98
C HIS A 5 12.19 8.14 13.11
N PHE A 6 12.45 8.36 11.82
CA PHE A 6 12.98 7.34 10.94
C PHE A 6 14.36 6.86 11.42
N LYS A 7 15.23 7.79 11.85
CA LYS A 7 16.55 7.47 12.39
C LYS A 7 16.49 6.82 13.78
N ALA A 8 15.53 7.22 14.62
CA ALA A 8 15.27 6.60 15.92
C ALA A 8 14.68 5.18 15.81
N LEU A 9 13.93 4.89 14.74
CA LEU A 9 13.31 3.59 14.50
C LEU A 9 14.25 2.58 13.81
N THR A 10 15.28 3.04 13.11
CA THR A 10 16.02 2.15 12.19
C THR A 10 17.38 1.72 12.71
N THR A 11 18.03 2.45 13.62
CA THR A 11 19.43 2.20 14.08
C THR A 11 20.46 2.01 12.94
N PHE A 12 20.03 2.15 11.69
CA PHE A 12 20.68 1.68 10.47
C PHE A 12 20.82 2.87 9.54
N GLN A 13 21.98 3.01 8.92
CA GLN A 13 22.21 4.07 7.94
C GLN A 13 21.43 3.73 6.66
N PRO A 14 20.42 4.53 6.25
CA PRO A 14 19.64 4.22 5.05
C PRO A 14 20.55 4.15 3.83
N ARG A 15 20.38 3.10 3.01
CA ARG A 15 21.11 2.93 1.74
C ARG A 15 20.79 4.09 0.79
N ASN A 16 21.68 4.41 -0.15
CA ASN A 16 21.54 5.58 -1.04
C ASN A 16 20.17 5.65 -1.73
N PHE A 17 19.64 4.51 -2.19
CA PHE A 17 18.29 4.40 -2.77
C PHE A 17 17.18 4.80 -1.77
N GLN A 18 17.28 4.37 -0.51
CA GLN A 18 16.29 4.71 0.52
C GLN A 18 16.37 6.19 0.88
N ARG A 19 17.58 6.76 0.94
CA ARG A 19 17.75 8.22 1.11
C ARG A 19 17.13 8.98 -0.05
N GLU A 20 17.42 8.61 -1.30
CA GLU A 20 16.81 9.25 -2.47
C GLU A 20 15.29 9.16 -2.44
N VAL A 21 14.74 8.00 -2.10
CA VAL A 21 13.29 7.80 -2.02
C VAL A 21 12.67 8.65 -0.91
N ILE A 22 13.25 8.67 0.28
CA ILE A 22 12.77 9.48 1.42
C ILE A 22 12.89 10.98 1.10
N THR A 23 14.02 11.41 0.55
CA THR A 23 14.26 12.80 0.14
C THR A 23 13.25 13.25 -0.91
N LYS A 24 13.03 12.45 -1.96
CA LYS A 24 12.07 12.79 -3.01
C LYS A 24 10.61 12.74 -2.52
N LEU A 25 10.27 11.85 -1.57
CA LEU A 25 8.96 11.82 -0.87
C LEU A 25 8.73 13.09 -0.03
N LEU A 26 9.76 13.54 0.71
CA LEU A 26 9.71 14.76 1.52
C LEU A 26 9.63 16.03 0.66
N HIS A 27 10.18 15.99 -0.56
CA HIS A 27 10.16 17.12 -1.50
C HIS A 27 8.97 17.10 -2.49
N ARG A 28 7.97 16.23 -2.29
CA ARG A 28 6.78 16.08 -3.17
C ARG A 28 7.14 16.01 -4.66
N GLN A 29 8.15 15.23 -5.02
CA GLN A 29 8.30 14.80 -6.40
C GLN A 29 7.41 13.57 -6.60
N ASP A 30 6.62 13.53 -7.66
CA ASP A 30 5.74 12.41 -7.99
C ASP A 30 6.59 11.16 -8.30
N ILE A 31 6.85 10.34 -7.28
CA ILE A 31 7.58 9.08 -7.44
C ILE A 31 6.61 7.91 -7.40
N LEU A 32 6.68 7.06 -8.43
CA LEU A 32 6.20 5.69 -8.35
C LEU A 32 7.06 4.88 -7.37
N LEU A 33 6.57 4.67 -6.15
CA LEU A 33 7.15 3.73 -5.20
C LEU A 33 6.82 2.30 -5.65
N ARG A 34 7.68 1.72 -6.51
CA ARG A 34 7.69 0.28 -6.72
C ARG A 34 7.91 -0.38 -5.36
N ALA A 35 6.89 -1.07 -4.86
CA ALA A 35 7.12 -2.05 -3.80
C ALA A 35 8.15 -3.06 -4.29
N PRO A 36 8.97 -3.62 -3.41
CA PRO A 36 9.66 -4.86 -3.72
C PRO A 36 8.58 -5.92 -3.98
N THR A 37 8.29 -6.13 -5.25
CA THR A 37 7.39 -7.15 -5.77
C THR A 37 8.02 -8.50 -5.45
N GLY A 38 7.45 -9.20 -4.45
CA GLY A 38 7.39 -10.67 -4.36
C GLY A 38 8.64 -11.53 -4.57
N SER A 39 9.85 -11.00 -4.72
CA SER A 39 11.01 -11.76 -5.24
C SER A 39 11.72 -12.64 -4.21
N GLY A 40 11.07 -12.99 -3.11
CA GLY A 40 11.64 -13.90 -2.11
C GLY A 40 12.90 -13.38 -1.40
N LYS A 41 13.33 -12.14 -1.68
CA LYS A 41 14.46 -11.52 -0.98
C LYS A 41 14.00 -11.07 0.40
N THR A 42 14.48 -11.79 1.40
CA THR A 42 14.43 -11.56 2.86
C THR A 42 14.91 -10.16 3.30
N GLU A 43 15.23 -9.27 2.35
CA GLU A 43 15.82 -7.95 2.52
C GLU A 43 14.83 -6.86 2.92
N THR A 44 13.52 -7.13 2.92
CA THR A 44 12.51 -6.09 3.20
C THR A 44 12.37 -5.81 4.70
N ALA A 45 12.57 -6.81 5.57
CA ALA A 45 12.32 -6.69 7.01
C ALA A 45 13.50 -6.12 7.83
N ILE A 46 14.46 -5.45 7.19
CA ILE A 46 15.67 -4.90 7.84
C ILE A 46 15.34 -3.65 8.68
N ALA A 47 14.13 -3.09 8.54
CA ALA A 47 13.70 -1.90 9.27
C ALA A 47 12.24 -2.03 9.75
N PRO A 48 11.88 -1.52 10.96
CA PRO A 48 10.50 -1.54 11.46
C PRO A 48 9.50 -0.87 10.51
N VAL A 49 9.89 0.23 9.86
CA VAL A 49 9.04 0.94 8.88
C VAL A 49 8.73 0.06 7.67
N ASN A 50 9.70 -0.69 7.17
CA ASN A 50 9.47 -1.60 6.04
C ASN A 50 8.58 -2.78 6.44
N SER A 51 8.65 -3.23 7.70
CA SER A 51 7.69 -4.22 8.22
C SER A 51 6.26 -3.67 8.20
N LEU A 52 6.06 -2.40 8.58
CA LEU A 52 4.75 -1.75 8.51
C LEU A 52 4.24 -1.64 7.06
N LEU A 53 5.08 -1.17 6.14
CA LEU A 53 4.72 -1.06 4.72
C LEU A 53 4.37 -2.41 4.10
N SER A 54 5.19 -3.43 4.38
CA SER A 54 4.93 -4.79 3.89
C SER A 54 3.59 -5.31 4.40
N PHE A 55 3.28 -5.06 5.68
CA PHE A 55 1.99 -5.44 6.26
C PHE A 55 0.82 -4.64 5.65
N ALA A 56 0.98 -3.33 5.45
CA ALA A 56 -0.01 -2.48 4.80
C ALA A 56 -0.33 -2.96 3.37
N TYR A 57 0.71 -3.28 2.58
CA TYR A 57 0.53 -3.77 1.22
C TYR A 57 -0.13 -5.14 1.17
N ALA A 58 0.20 -6.05 2.09
CA ALA A 58 -0.47 -7.34 2.18
C ALA A 58 -1.98 -7.18 2.45
N LEU A 59 -2.36 -6.30 3.39
CA LEU A 59 -3.77 -6.02 3.66
C LEU A 59 -4.47 -5.35 2.47
N LEU A 60 -3.80 -4.40 1.82
CA LEU A 60 -4.32 -3.74 0.62
C LEU A 60 -4.53 -4.73 -0.53
N GLN A 61 -3.56 -5.62 -0.77
CA GLN A 61 -3.65 -6.68 -1.77
C GLN A 61 -4.89 -7.56 -1.53
N CYS A 62 -5.19 -7.93 -0.28
CA CYS A 62 -6.41 -8.67 0.04
C CYS A 62 -7.70 -7.90 -0.32
N GLN A 63 -7.73 -6.58 -0.09
CA GLN A 63 -8.90 -5.75 -0.45
C GLN A 63 -9.09 -5.66 -1.97
N VAL A 64 -8.00 -5.45 -2.70
CA VAL A 64 -8.01 -5.36 -4.16
C VAL A 64 -8.37 -6.71 -4.79
N MET A 65 -7.81 -7.81 -4.27
CA MET A 65 -8.16 -9.18 -4.67
C MET A 65 -9.66 -9.44 -4.52
N ALA A 66 -10.24 -9.07 -3.38
CA ALA A 66 -11.68 -9.21 -3.16
C ALA A 66 -12.50 -8.39 -4.18
N ALA A 67 -12.08 -7.16 -4.46
CA ALA A 67 -12.74 -6.29 -5.44
C ALA A 67 -12.67 -6.84 -6.88
N VAL A 68 -11.49 -7.34 -7.30
CA VAL A 68 -11.28 -7.98 -8.61
C VAL A 68 -12.20 -9.19 -8.78
N ASN A 69 -12.27 -10.06 -7.76
CA ASN A 69 -13.17 -11.21 -7.77
C ASN A 69 -14.65 -10.81 -7.83
N VAL A 70 -15.07 -9.80 -7.06
CA VAL A 70 -16.44 -9.27 -7.07
C VAL A 70 -16.80 -8.63 -8.42
N ALA A 71 -15.82 -8.05 -9.11
CA ALA A 71 -16.01 -7.50 -10.45
C ALA A 71 -16.04 -8.58 -11.56
N GLY A 72 -15.74 -9.85 -11.23
CA GLY A 72 -15.69 -10.95 -12.20
C GLY A 72 -14.44 -10.94 -13.08
N LEU A 73 -13.37 -10.28 -12.64
CA LEU A 73 -12.08 -10.24 -13.32
C LEU A 73 -11.21 -11.43 -12.88
N ASP A 74 -10.36 -11.93 -13.79
CA ASP A 74 -9.34 -12.91 -13.44
C ASP A 74 -8.16 -12.23 -12.72
N PRO A 75 -7.84 -12.60 -11.46
CA PRO A 75 -6.74 -12.00 -10.71
C PRO A 75 -5.35 -12.17 -11.32
N TYR A 76 -5.14 -13.17 -12.17
CA TYR A 76 -3.81 -13.55 -12.66
C TYR A 76 -3.46 -12.92 -14.02
N ILE A 77 -4.44 -12.34 -14.71
CA ILE A 77 -4.23 -11.71 -16.03
C ILE A 77 -3.95 -10.22 -15.83
N GLY A 78 -2.68 -9.84 -15.73
CA GLY A 78 -2.25 -8.44 -15.62
C GLY A 78 -1.86 -7.81 -16.97
N TYR A 79 -1.74 -6.48 -16.97
CA TYR A 79 -1.31 -5.64 -18.09
C TYR A 79 0.01 -4.90 -17.82
N LEU A 80 0.27 -4.46 -16.57
CA LEU A 80 1.48 -3.72 -16.20
C LEU A 80 2.55 -4.63 -15.61
N HIS A 81 2.16 -5.51 -14.68
CA HIS A 81 3.06 -6.50 -14.10
C HIS A 81 3.21 -7.71 -15.02
N GLU A 82 4.45 -8.11 -15.27
CA GLU A 82 4.76 -9.34 -15.99
C GLU A 82 4.15 -10.54 -15.26
N VAL A 83 3.41 -11.38 -16.00
CA VAL A 83 2.69 -12.52 -15.43
C VAL A 83 3.70 -13.60 -15.04
N HIS A 84 3.96 -13.70 -13.74
CA HIS A 84 4.74 -14.79 -13.15
C HIS A 84 3.78 -15.83 -12.57
N HIS A 85 4.14 -17.12 -12.67
CA HIS A 85 3.29 -18.21 -12.16
C HIS A 85 2.91 -18.01 -10.68
N GLY A 86 1.60 -17.94 -10.41
CA GLY A 86 1.04 -17.81 -9.06
C GLY A 86 0.97 -16.37 -8.51
N GLN A 87 1.44 -15.37 -9.26
CA GLN A 87 1.34 -13.97 -8.86
C GLN A 87 0.05 -13.34 -9.43
N PRO A 88 -0.82 -12.75 -8.60
CA PRO A 88 -2.06 -12.14 -9.08
C PRO A 88 -1.78 -10.78 -9.73
N ALA A 89 -1.31 -10.81 -10.99
CA ALA A 89 -0.83 -9.62 -11.70
C ALA A 89 -1.89 -8.52 -11.83
N MET A 90 -3.15 -8.87 -12.12
CA MET A 90 -4.27 -7.90 -12.17
C MET A 90 -4.45 -7.16 -10.85
N VAL A 91 -4.33 -7.89 -9.74
CA VAL A 91 -4.46 -7.31 -8.40
C VAL A 91 -3.33 -6.33 -8.13
N LEU A 92 -2.12 -6.65 -8.55
CA LEU A 92 -0.98 -5.76 -8.37
C LEU A 92 -1.11 -4.50 -9.22
N ASP A 93 -1.56 -4.62 -10.46
CA ASP A 93 -1.81 -3.49 -11.36
C ASP A 93 -2.83 -2.53 -10.76
N LEU A 94 -3.99 -3.05 -10.35
CA LEU A 94 -5.04 -2.23 -9.77
C LEU A 94 -4.63 -1.67 -8.40
N MET A 95 -3.81 -2.41 -7.65
CA MET A 95 -3.30 -1.96 -6.35
C MET A 95 -2.41 -0.72 -6.49
N GLU A 96 -1.69 -0.53 -7.61
CA GLU A 96 -0.78 0.61 -7.80
C GLU A 96 -1.46 1.96 -7.57
N GLU A 97 -2.72 2.11 -7.97
CA GLU A 97 -3.50 3.35 -7.75
C GLU A 97 -3.71 3.69 -6.27
N PHE A 98 -3.70 2.67 -5.40
CA PHE A 98 -4.04 2.82 -3.99
C PHE A 98 -2.84 2.77 -3.06
N ARG A 99 -1.65 2.39 -3.54
CA ARG A 99 -0.45 2.21 -2.69
C ARG A 99 -0.10 3.48 -1.92
N ALA A 100 0.06 4.59 -2.64
CA ALA A 100 0.39 5.88 -2.02
C ALA A 100 -0.78 6.41 -1.18
N LEU A 101 -2.01 6.30 -1.69
CA LEU A 101 -3.21 6.87 -1.08
C LEU A 101 -3.61 6.19 0.23
N ILE A 102 -3.46 4.87 0.30
CA ILE A 102 -3.91 4.05 1.42
C ILE A 102 -2.71 3.59 2.25
N ALA A 103 -1.84 2.76 1.69
CA ALA A 103 -0.80 2.08 2.46
C ALA A 103 0.30 3.03 2.93
N ASP A 104 0.88 3.83 2.04
CA ASP A 104 2.00 4.71 2.40
C ASP A 104 1.52 5.84 3.32
N SER A 105 0.38 6.46 2.99
CA SER A 105 -0.20 7.52 3.82
C SER A 105 -0.59 7.02 5.22
N LEU A 106 -1.08 5.78 5.33
CA LEU A 106 -1.40 5.14 6.61
C LEU A 106 -0.14 4.97 7.46
N VAL A 107 0.92 4.40 6.89
CA VAL A 107 2.17 4.19 7.63
C VAL A 107 2.76 5.52 8.08
N LEU A 108 2.79 6.54 7.21
CA LEU A 108 3.23 7.89 7.59
C LEU A 108 2.37 8.47 8.73
N SER A 109 1.05 8.30 8.67
CA SER A 109 0.11 8.75 9.71
C SER A 109 0.39 8.07 11.06
N ILE A 110 0.55 6.74 11.08
CA ILE A 110 0.88 5.97 12.29
C ILE A 110 2.20 6.45 12.92
N LEU A 111 3.22 6.67 12.08
CA LEU A 111 4.54 7.14 12.54
C LEU A 111 4.50 8.57 13.08
N ASN A 112 3.73 9.46 12.43
CA ASN A 112 3.58 10.85 12.87
C ASN A 112 2.80 10.95 14.19
N LYS A 113 1.78 10.11 14.37
CA LYS A 113 0.95 10.07 15.59
C LYS A 113 1.56 9.25 16.72
N GLN A 114 2.69 8.57 16.48
CA GLN A 114 3.33 7.66 17.43
C GLN A 114 2.39 6.55 17.95
N GLU A 115 1.45 6.11 17.11
CA GLU A 115 0.50 5.02 17.45
C GLU A 115 1.21 3.67 17.56
N ILE A 116 2.33 3.50 16.84
CA ILE A 116 3.22 2.34 16.93
C ILE A 116 4.65 2.86 17.15
N LYS A 117 5.33 2.32 18.16
CA LYS A 117 6.65 2.76 18.63
C LYS A 117 7.72 1.69 18.34
N PRO A 118 9.03 2.03 18.42
CA PRO A 118 10.09 1.03 18.22
C PRO A 118 9.96 -0.19 19.15
N ASN A 119 9.48 0.02 20.38
CA ASN A 119 9.30 -1.05 21.37
C ASN A 119 8.16 -2.02 21.05
N ASP A 120 7.32 -1.71 20.05
CA ASP A 120 6.20 -2.55 19.61
C ASP A 120 6.59 -3.63 18.61
N PHE A 121 7.88 -3.70 18.27
CA PHE A 121 8.45 -4.71 17.38
C PHE A 121 9.23 -5.75 18.17
N ASN A 122 9.16 -6.99 17.71
CA ASN A 122 10.06 -8.09 18.06
C ASN A 122 11.07 -8.24 16.92
N GLU A 123 12.34 -8.09 17.23
CA GLU A 123 13.43 -8.39 16.30
C GLU A 123 13.83 -9.85 16.44
N SER A 124 13.86 -10.59 15.34
CA SER A 124 14.34 -11.97 15.31
C SER A 124 15.06 -12.23 14.00
N LEU A 125 16.33 -12.64 14.09
CA LEU A 125 17.18 -13.00 12.96
C LEU A 125 17.25 -11.91 11.87
N GLY A 126 17.31 -10.64 12.28
CA GLY A 126 17.36 -9.49 11.35
C GLY A 126 16.04 -9.14 10.68
N ALA A 127 14.93 -9.72 11.13
CA ALA A 127 13.58 -9.36 10.71
C ALA A 127 12.79 -8.74 11.86
N TYR A 128 12.19 -7.57 11.61
CA TYR A 128 11.24 -6.95 12.52
C TYR A 128 9.83 -7.51 12.32
N ARG A 129 9.17 -7.88 13.42
CA ARG A 129 7.76 -8.32 13.44
C ARG A 129 6.98 -7.53 14.48
N LEU A 130 5.76 -7.12 14.15
CA LEU A 130 4.88 -6.47 15.13
C LEU A 130 4.50 -7.43 16.27
N LYS A 131 4.45 -6.91 17.49
CA LYS A 131 3.80 -7.57 18.63
C LYS A 131 2.29 -7.61 18.44
N ASP A 132 1.59 -8.54 19.10
CA ASP A 132 0.17 -8.77 18.85
C ASP A 132 -0.71 -7.56 19.20
N ASN A 133 -0.39 -6.84 20.28
CA ASN A 133 -1.08 -5.58 20.62
C ASN A 133 -0.94 -4.54 19.49
N ALA A 134 0.26 -4.38 18.95
CA ALA A 134 0.53 -3.43 17.88
C ALA A 134 -0.07 -3.85 16.54
N LYS A 135 -0.15 -5.16 16.25
CA LYS A 135 -0.91 -5.68 15.10
C LYS A 135 -2.39 -5.30 15.21
N LYS A 136 -2.99 -5.46 16.39
CA LYS A 136 -4.40 -5.11 16.61
C LYS A 136 -4.63 -3.62 16.37
N THR A 137 -3.80 -2.76 16.96
CA THR A 137 -3.84 -1.31 16.70
C THR A 137 -3.68 -1.00 15.21
N PHE A 138 -2.72 -1.64 14.53
CA PHE A 138 -2.52 -1.43 13.09
C PHE A 138 -3.77 -1.79 12.28
N LEU A 139 -4.42 -2.92 12.57
CA LEU A 139 -5.63 -3.36 11.89
C LEU A 139 -6.81 -2.40 12.13
N GLU A 140 -6.95 -1.88 13.35
CA GLU A 140 -7.98 -0.89 13.68
C GLU A 140 -7.79 0.41 12.87
N VAL A 141 -6.55 0.93 12.81
CA VAL A 141 -6.24 2.14 12.04
C VAL A 141 -6.38 1.90 10.54
N PHE A 142 -5.97 0.72 10.04
CA PHE A 142 -6.16 0.34 8.64
C PHE A 142 -7.66 0.27 8.29
N ASN A 143 -8.48 -0.36 9.12
CA ASN A 143 -9.92 -0.45 8.87
C ASN A 143 -10.59 0.93 8.93
N LYS A 144 -10.15 1.80 9.85
CA LYS A 144 -10.59 3.21 9.87
C LYS A 144 -10.24 3.91 8.56
N LYS A 145 -8.99 3.81 8.11
CA LYS A 145 -8.55 4.37 6.82
C LYS A 145 -9.36 3.84 5.64
N MET A 146 -9.73 2.56 5.63
CA MET A 146 -10.59 1.99 4.59
C MET A 146 -12.01 2.55 4.56
N ASN A 147 -12.51 3.02 5.71
CA ASN A 147 -13.83 3.62 5.87
C ASN A 147 -13.80 5.16 5.75
N ASP A 148 -12.63 5.79 5.65
CA ASP A 148 -12.53 7.22 5.38
C ASP A 148 -13.19 7.54 4.03
N GLU A 149 -13.97 8.62 4.01
CA GLU A 149 -14.66 9.08 2.81
C GLU A 149 -13.86 10.16 2.07
N PHE A 150 -13.96 10.12 0.75
CA PHE A 150 -13.47 11.18 -0.13
C PHE A 150 -14.41 11.36 -1.32
N LYS A 151 -14.30 12.50 -2.01
CA LYS A 151 -15.07 12.78 -3.23
C LYS A 151 -14.42 12.06 -4.41
N HIS A 152 -15.12 11.12 -5.05
CA HIS A 152 -14.56 10.37 -6.17
C HIS A 152 -14.43 11.28 -7.41
N PRO A 153 -13.24 11.44 -8.02
CA PRO A 153 -13.00 12.42 -9.08
C PRO A 153 -13.81 12.15 -10.36
N VAL A 154 -14.16 10.89 -10.62
CA VAL A 154 -14.93 10.50 -11.82
C VAL A 154 -16.45 10.61 -11.62
N PHE A 155 -16.96 10.29 -10.42
CA PHE A 155 -18.40 10.15 -10.19
C PHE A 155 -19.00 11.31 -9.37
N ASP A 156 -18.16 12.18 -8.83
CA ASP A 156 -18.52 13.40 -8.09
C ASP A 156 -19.30 13.19 -6.77
N TYR A 157 -19.50 11.95 -6.32
CA TYR A 157 -20.10 11.64 -5.02
C TYR A 157 -19.06 11.18 -3.98
N ARG A 158 -19.45 11.18 -2.69
CA ARG A 158 -18.60 10.71 -1.58
C ARG A 158 -18.64 9.19 -1.47
N CYS A 159 -17.47 8.57 -1.43
CA CYS A 159 -17.35 7.13 -1.23
C CYS A 159 -16.18 6.82 -0.29
N THR A 160 -16.24 5.67 0.37
CA THR A 160 -15.14 5.15 1.17
C THR A 160 -14.01 4.62 0.28
N TYR A 161 -12.79 4.53 0.79
CA TYR A 161 -11.70 3.86 0.05
C TYR A 161 -12.05 2.41 -0.31
N ARG A 162 -12.74 1.68 0.57
CA ARG A 162 -13.22 0.32 0.29
C ARG A 162 -14.12 0.30 -0.95
N ARG A 163 -15.06 1.24 -1.03
CA ARG A 163 -15.94 1.37 -2.19
C ARG A 163 -15.18 1.81 -3.44
N ALA A 164 -14.22 2.71 -3.31
CA ALA A 164 -13.40 3.17 -4.43
C ALA A 164 -12.61 2.04 -5.09
N ILE A 165 -12.01 1.12 -4.32
CA ILE A 165 -11.31 -0.06 -4.85
C ILE A 165 -12.27 -0.92 -5.68
N GLU A 166 -13.48 -1.18 -5.17
CA GLU A 166 -14.49 -1.94 -5.90
C GLU A 166 -14.95 -1.22 -7.18
N LEU A 167 -15.12 0.10 -7.12
CA LEU A 167 -15.49 0.90 -8.29
C LEU A 167 -14.41 0.85 -9.38
N GLN A 168 -13.13 0.94 -9.02
CA GLN A 168 -12.04 0.85 -9.99
C GLN A 168 -11.98 -0.54 -10.64
N ALA A 169 -12.16 -1.61 -9.87
CA ALA A 169 -12.27 -2.96 -10.43
C ALA A 169 -13.45 -3.08 -11.42
N ARG A 170 -14.61 -2.51 -11.10
CA ARG A 170 -15.78 -2.49 -12.00
C ARG A 170 -15.57 -1.63 -13.24
N LEU A 171 -14.90 -0.48 -13.11
CA LEU A 171 -14.53 0.37 -14.24
C LEU A 171 -13.59 -0.37 -15.19
N LEU A 172 -12.61 -1.09 -14.67
CA LEU A 172 -11.72 -1.93 -15.46
C LEU A 172 -12.48 -3.06 -16.15
N SER A 173 -13.39 -3.75 -15.44
CA SER A 173 -14.24 -4.77 -16.04
C SER A 173 -15.08 -4.23 -17.21
N ARG A 174 -15.66 -3.03 -17.06
CA ARG A 174 -16.41 -2.39 -18.16
C ARG A 174 -15.51 -2.01 -19.32
N HIS A 175 -14.29 -1.54 -19.06
CA HIS A 175 -13.33 -1.26 -20.11
C HIS A 175 -13.05 -2.50 -20.96
N LEU A 176 -12.84 -3.65 -20.32
CA LEU A 176 -12.54 -4.91 -21.01
C LEU A 176 -13.73 -5.50 -21.77
N GLN A 177 -14.95 -5.35 -21.24
CA GLN A 177 -16.15 -5.94 -21.84
C GLN A 177 -16.82 -5.03 -22.88
N GLU A 178 -16.89 -3.73 -22.61
CA GLU A 178 -17.69 -2.77 -23.38
C GLU A 178 -16.81 -1.77 -24.16
N GLY A 179 -15.49 -1.79 -23.97
CA GLY A 179 -14.54 -0.86 -24.63
C GLY A 179 -14.60 0.57 -24.10
N VAL A 180 -15.31 0.83 -22.99
CA VAL A 180 -15.40 2.15 -22.37
C VAL A 180 -14.03 2.57 -21.83
N PRO A 181 -13.48 3.76 -22.14
CA PRO A 181 -12.16 4.16 -21.65
C PRO A 181 -12.03 4.12 -20.12
N TYR A 182 -11.03 3.39 -19.62
CA TYR A 182 -10.72 3.35 -18.19
C TYR A 182 -10.15 4.69 -17.72
N LYS A 183 -10.63 5.18 -16.57
CA LYS A 183 -10.15 6.41 -15.93
C LYS A 183 -9.55 6.08 -14.57
N PRO A 184 -8.23 6.17 -14.39
CA PRO A 184 -7.58 5.82 -13.13
C PRO A 184 -7.95 6.79 -12.02
N LEU A 185 -7.88 6.33 -10.77
CA LEU A 185 -8.10 7.17 -9.60
C LEU A 185 -6.92 8.11 -9.37
N ILE A 186 -7.13 9.40 -9.60
CA ILE A 186 -6.15 10.45 -9.31
C ILE A 186 -6.76 11.44 -8.31
N LEU A 187 -6.17 11.52 -7.12
CA LEU A 187 -6.50 12.52 -6.11
C LEU A 187 -5.42 13.61 -6.12
N ARG A 188 -5.84 14.87 -6.24
CA ARG A 188 -4.98 16.05 -6.19
C ARG A 188 -4.96 16.64 -4.79
#